data_AF-A0A2E6VUY3-F1
#
_entry.id   AF-A0A2E6VUY3-F1
#
_cell.length_a   1.000
_cell.length_b   1.000
_cell.length_c   1.000
_cell.angle_alpha   90.00
_cell.angle_beta   90.00
_cell.angle_gamma   90.00
#
_symmetry.space_group_name_H-M   'P 1'
#
loop_
_entity.id
_entity.type
_entity.pdbx_description
1 polymer ?
#
loop_
_entity_poly.entity_id
_entity_poly.type
_entity_poly.pdbx_seq_one_letter_code
_entity_poly.pdbx_strand_id
1 'polypeptide(L)'
;MPMSLENDPGRQSSSQKQKLLVVSAESSGDLHAADVIRTLKTRHPSIEIDALGGGHLEAAGARLIAHVKELSVMGLSEVLWALPRILRVRKKVVKAIDENQYTCALLVDAPDFNFRLFKTLKKAKVPIVYYIPPKLWASRASRLKILKKYVSTVCTIFPFEKSWYEERGMQVEYVGHPVAEQTSDLAVDRKTLAPDDRKVLALLPGSRPHEIKRLLPFLLALVKSLKAKSLPLDFIVPRANSVDRQLFQPLESLNVTIEEERTLKSL
;
A
#
# COMPACT_ATOMS: atom_id res chain seq x y z
N MET A 1 35.14 17.68 -0.01
CA MET A 1 34.72 18.98 0.54
C MET A 1 33.23 18.94 0.77
N PRO A 2 32.72 18.97 2.01
CA PRO A 2 31.29 18.95 2.25
C PRO A 2 30.73 20.36 1.99
N MET A 3 29.78 20.46 1.06
CA MET A 3 28.98 21.67 0.84
C MET A 3 28.06 21.88 2.04
N SER A 4 28.28 22.98 2.73
CA SER A 4 27.44 23.53 3.79
C SER A 4 26.00 23.71 3.30
N LEU A 5 25.04 23.14 4.03
CA LEU A 5 23.65 23.55 3.98
C LEU A 5 23.56 24.92 4.65
N GLU A 6 23.70 25.98 3.85
CA GLU A 6 23.44 27.34 4.31
C GLU A 6 21.94 27.54 4.53
N ASN A 7 21.64 28.04 5.72
CA ASN A 7 20.32 28.48 6.17
C ASN A 7 19.76 29.54 5.21
N ASP A 8 18.61 29.26 4.60
CA ASP A 8 17.75 30.27 3.98
C ASP A 8 17.03 31.08 5.09
N PRO A 9 17.34 32.38 5.29
CA PRO A 9 16.78 33.18 6.39
C PRO A 9 15.37 33.73 6.10
N GLY A 10 14.70 33.31 5.02
CA GLY A 10 13.50 33.97 4.50
C GLY A 10 12.13 33.47 5.00
N ARG A 11 12.02 32.35 5.72
CA ARG A 11 10.68 31.81 6.11
C ARG A 11 10.28 32.23 7.52
N GLN A 12 9.76 33.45 7.63
CA GLN A 12 9.03 33.90 8.82
C GLN A 12 7.93 32.88 9.17
N SER A 13 8.11 32.22 10.31
CA SER A 13 7.16 31.28 10.91
C SER A 13 5.91 32.04 11.37
N SER A 14 4.95 32.22 10.47
CA SER A 14 3.56 32.41 10.91
C SER A 14 3.14 31.13 11.62
N SER A 15 2.74 31.24 12.90
CA SER A 15 2.15 30.17 13.73
C SER A 15 0.80 29.69 13.18
N GLN A 16 0.81 29.22 11.94
CA GLN A 16 -0.35 28.64 11.28
C GLN A 16 -0.31 27.15 11.58
N LYS A 17 -1.32 26.67 12.29
CA LYS A 17 -1.45 25.26 12.67
C LYS A 17 -1.32 24.38 11.42
N GLN A 18 -0.23 23.61 11.35
CA GLN A 18 0.04 22.75 10.20
C GLN A 18 -0.92 21.57 10.23
N LYS A 19 -1.68 21.40 9.16
CA LYS A 19 -2.67 20.35 9.04
C LYS A 19 -2.48 19.56 7.75
N LEU A 20 -2.22 18.27 7.88
CA LEU A 20 -2.00 17.35 6.78
C LEU A 20 -3.25 16.51 6.52
N LEU A 21 -3.63 16.40 5.25
CA LEU A 21 -4.59 15.40 4.81
C LEU A 21 -3.84 14.16 4.31
N VAL A 22 -4.21 12.98 4.80
CA VAL A 22 -3.69 11.69 4.32
C VAL A 22 -4.82 10.92 3.66
N VAL A 23 -4.58 10.35 2.49
CA VAL A 23 -5.58 9.52 1.80
C VAL A 23 -4.96 8.21 1.36
N SER A 24 -5.27 7.15 2.11
CA SER A 24 -5.04 5.77 1.75
C SER A 24 -6.37 5.02 1.69
N ALA A 25 -6.75 4.62 0.49
CA ALA A 25 -7.99 3.87 0.25
C ALA A 25 -7.78 2.35 0.24
N GLU A 26 -6.63 1.86 0.69
CA GLU A 26 -6.29 0.43 0.79
C GLU A 26 -5.51 0.12 2.07
N SER A 27 -5.60 -1.13 2.57
CA SER A 27 -4.93 -1.54 3.81
C SER A 27 -3.40 -1.51 3.71
N SER A 28 -2.83 -1.86 2.54
CA SER A 28 -1.38 -1.75 2.29
C SER A 28 -0.91 -0.29 2.37
N GLY A 29 -1.62 0.62 1.71
CA GLY A 29 -1.33 2.05 1.76
C GLY A 29 -1.49 2.64 3.16
N ASP A 30 -2.41 2.11 3.98
CA ASP A 30 -2.61 2.55 5.38
C ASP A 30 -1.36 2.32 6.21
N LEU A 31 -0.76 1.14 6.08
CA LEU A 31 0.50 0.81 6.74
C LEU A 31 1.63 1.75 6.32
N HIS A 32 1.84 1.92 5.02
CA HIS A 32 2.90 2.79 4.50
C HIS A 32 2.72 4.26 4.88
N ALA A 33 1.49 4.75 4.86
CA ALA A 33 1.17 6.10 5.27
C ALA A 33 1.42 6.29 6.78
N ALA A 34 1.06 5.30 7.60
CA ALA A 34 1.27 5.36 9.04
C ALA A 34 2.76 5.48 9.42
N ASP A 35 3.64 4.77 8.72
CA ASP A 35 5.09 4.88 8.94
C ASP A 35 5.59 6.32 8.69
N VAL A 36 5.16 6.93 7.59
CA VAL A 36 5.43 8.35 7.29
C VAL A 36 4.92 9.26 8.41
N ILE A 37 3.70 9.02 8.89
CA ILE A 37 3.08 9.85 9.92
C ILE A 37 3.81 9.74 11.26
N ARG A 38 4.27 8.54 11.66
CA ARG A 38 5.05 8.36 12.89
C ARG A 38 6.33 9.20 12.85
N THR A 39 7.10 9.09 11.78
CA THR A 39 8.33 9.87 11.60
C THR A 39 8.06 11.38 11.53
N LEU A 40 6.97 11.78 10.86
CA LEU A 40 6.59 13.18 10.75
C LEU A 40 6.25 13.78 12.11
N LYS A 41 5.48 13.07 12.94
CA LYS A 41 5.12 13.52 14.29
C LYS A 41 6.31 13.61 15.23
N THR A 42 7.34 12.78 15.06
CA THR A 42 8.59 12.93 15.84
C THR A 42 9.26 14.29 15.58
N ARG A 43 9.17 14.80 14.35
CA ARG A 43 9.76 16.09 13.95
C ARG A 43 8.82 17.27 14.14
N HIS A 44 7.51 17.04 14.01
CA HIS A 44 6.47 18.06 14.14
C HIS A 44 5.34 17.56 15.06
N PRO A 45 5.53 17.56 16.39
CA PRO A 45 4.58 16.95 17.33
C PRO A 45 3.19 17.60 17.33
N SER A 46 3.10 18.88 16.95
CA SER A 46 1.86 19.67 16.90
C SER A 46 1.09 19.54 15.58
N ILE A 47 1.60 18.79 14.60
CA ILE A 47 0.91 18.64 13.31
C ILE A 47 -0.41 17.90 13.49
N GLU A 48 -1.48 18.49 12.99
CA GLU A 48 -2.77 17.83 12.91
C GLU A 48 -2.85 16.97 11.65
N ILE A 49 -3.47 15.80 11.78
CA ILE A 49 -3.59 14.86 10.66
C ILE A 49 -5.02 14.38 10.57
N ASP A 50 -5.65 14.64 9.44
CA ASP A 50 -6.91 14.02 9.05
C ASP A 50 -6.63 12.93 8.01
N ALA A 51 -7.32 11.81 8.10
CA ALA A 51 -7.06 10.68 7.22
C ALA A 51 -8.33 9.99 6.68
N LEU A 52 -8.31 9.64 5.40
CA LEU A 52 -8.97 8.42 4.94
C LEU A 52 -7.94 7.30 5.09
N GLY A 53 -8.22 6.33 5.95
CA GLY A 53 -7.24 5.32 6.33
C GLY A 53 -7.84 4.20 7.17
N GLY A 54 -6.99 3.35 7.72
CA GLY A 54 -7.34 2.26 8.60
C GLY A 54 -6.75 2.43 10.01
N GLY A 55 -6.70 1.31 10.73
CA GLY A 55 -6.21 1.28 12.10
C GLY A 55 -4.74 1.66 12.26
N HIS A 56 -3.89 1.53 11.23
CA HIS A 56 -2.49 1.92 11.36
C HIS A 56 -2.34 3.45 11.38
N LEU A 57 -3.06 4.18 10.53
CA LEU A 57 -3.08 5.64 10.57
C LEU A 57 -3.71 6.18 11.85
N GLU A 58 -4.79 5.56 12.32
CA GLU A 58 -5.40 5.90 13.61
C GLU A 58 -4.43 5.70 14.78
N ALA A 59 -3.72 4.55 14.82
CA ALA A 59 -2.70 4.28 15.83
C ALA A 59 -1.47 5.22 15.73
N ALA A 60 -1.17 5.75 14.54
CA ALA A 60 -0.18 6.82 14.36
C ALA A 60 -0.71 8.21 14.80
N GLY A 61 -1.95 8.26 15.30
CA GLY A 61 -2.63 9.43 15.83
C GLY A 61 -3.21 10.34 14.75
N ALA A 62 -3.58 9.80 13.59
CA ALA A 62 -4.43 10.51 12.64
C ALA A 62 -5.90 10.44 13.07
N ARG A 63 -6.65 11.50 12.83
CA ARG A 63 -8.11 11.51 12.99
C ARG A 63 -8.76 10.99 11.71
N LEU A 64 -9.51 9.90 11.80
CA LEU A 64 -10.14 9.30 10.62
C LEU A 64 -11.38 10.10 10.19
N ILE A 65 -11.38 10.59 8.95
CA ILE A 65 -12.56 11.11 8.24
C ILE A 65 -13.49 9.95 7.85
N ALA A 66 -12.90 8.82 7.46
CA ALA A 66 -13.59 7.58 7.12
C ALA A 66 -12.61 6.41 7.20
N HIS A 67 -13.13 5.21 7.45
CA HIS A 67 -12.31 4.01 7.59
C HIS A 67 -12.22 3.26 6.25
N VAL A 68 -11.04 2.74 5.90
CA VAL A 68 -10.76 2.04 4.63
C VAL A 68 -11.64 0.81 4.40
N LYS A 69 -12.06 0.15 5.49
CA LYS A 69 -13.08 -0.92 5.47
C LYS A 69 -14.41 -0.51 4.82
N GLU A 70 -14.76 0.79 4.82
CA GLU A 70 -15.94 1.29 4.09
C GLU A 70 -15.77 1.20 2.56
N LEU A 71 -14.53 1.07 2.07
CA LEU A 71 -14.16 0.97 0.66
C LEU A 71 -13.85 -0.47 0.22
N SER A 72 -13.50 -1.35 1.15
CA SER A 72 -13.19 -2.75 0.86
C SER A 72 -14.37 -3.44 0.16
N VAL A 73 -14.06 -4.07 -0.97
CA VAL A 73 -15.02 -4.86 -1.75
C VAL A 73 -14.60 -6.32 -1.69
N MET A 74 -15.43 -7.19 -1.12
CA MET A 74 -15.15 -8.63 -1.09
C MET A 74 -15.67 -9.25 -2.38
N GLY A 75 -14.89 -9.12 -3.47
CA GLY A 75 -15.14 -9.84 -4.73
C GLY A 75 -15.75 -9.02 -5.87
N LEU A 76 -15.77 -9.64 -7.07
CA LEU A 76 -16.14 -9.01 -8.34
C LEU A 76 -17.63 -8.61 -8.43
N SER A 77 -18.53 -9.37 -7.81
CA SER A 77 -19.99 -9.10 -7.80
C SER A 77 -20.40 -7.99 -6.84
N GLU A 78 -19.57 -7.63 -5.86
CA GLU A 78 -19.84 -6.56 -4.89
C GLU A 78 -19.40 -5.17 -5.36
N VAL A 79 -18.66 -5.07 -6.47
CA VAL A 79 -18.13 -3.79 -6.99
C VAL A 79 -19.23 -2.79 -7.29
N LEU A 80 -20.36 -3.24 -7.85
CA LEU A 80 -21.51 -2.37 -8.14
C LEU A 80 -22.21 -1.90 -6.85
N TRP A 81 -22.32 -2.78 -5.85
CA TRP A 81 -22.90 -2.46 -4.54
C TRP A 81 -21.98 -1.60 -3.66
N ALA A 82 -20.67 -1.62 -3.93
CA ALA A 82 -19.70 -0.78 -3.24
C ALA A 82 -19.70 0.67 -3.74
N LEU A 83 -20.16 0.93 -4.97
CA LEU A 83 -20.10 2.27 -5.57
C LEU A 83 -20.80 3.37 -4.73
N PRO A 84 -22.02 3.18 -4.18
CA PRO A 84 -22.63 4.18 -3.30
C PRO A 84 -21.80 4.47 -2.05
N ARG A 85 -21.16 3.45 -1.46
CA ARG A 85 -20.27 3.61 -0.29
C ARG A 85 -19.03 4.41 -0.66
N ILE A 86 -18.37 4.07 -1.77
CA ILE A 86 -17.20 4.80 -2.29
C ILE A 86 -17.55 6.27 -2.53
N LEU A 87 -18.70 6.55 -3.14
CA LEU A 87 -19.16 7.93 -3.36
C LEU A 87 -19.44 8.67 -2.05
N ARG A 88 -20.02 8.00 -1.05
CA ARG A 88 -20.25 8.58 0.29
C ARG A 88 -18.93 8.93 0.99
N VAL A 89 -17.97 8.01 1.01
CA VAL A 89 -16.64 8.25 1.59
C VAL A 89 -15.94 9.40 0.87
N ARG A 90 -15.97 9.41 -0.47
CA ARG A 90 -15.43 10.52 -1.25
C ARG A 90 -16.09 11.85 -0.89
N LYS A 91 -17.42 11.89 -0.71
CA LYS A 91 -18.13 13.11 -0.27
C LYS A 91 -17.64 13.59 1.10
N LYS A 92 -17.42 12.68 2.07
CA LYS A 92 -16.84 13.04 3.38
C LYS A 92 -15.46 13.68 3.23
N VAL A 93 -14.59 13.10 2.41
CA VAL A 93 -13.23 13.64 2.17
C VAL A 93 -13.28 14.98 1.45
N VAL A 94 -14.13 15.14 0.43
CA VAL A 94 -14.31 16.43 -0.25
C VAL A 94 -14.81 17.49 0.71
N LYS A 95 -15.82 17.15 1.54
CA LYS A 95 -16.32 18.05 2.59
C LYS A 95 -15.20 18.46 3.55
N ALA A 96 -14.36 17.53 3.99
CA ALA A 96 -13.21 17.84 4.84
C ALA A 96 -12.22 18.79 4.14
N ILE A 97 -11.92 18.58 2.85
CA ILE A 97 -11.07 19.48 2.05
C ILE A 97 -11.67 20.89 1.96
N ASP A 98 -12.99 21.00 1.81
CA ASP A 98 -13.67 22.29 1.68
C ASP A 98 -13.78 23.03 3.03
N GLU A 99 -13.91 22.30 4.16
CA GLU A 99 -14.10 22.87 5.51
C GLU A 99 -12.79 23.15 6.26
N ASN A 100 -11.66 22.59 5.82
CA ASN A 100 -10.39 22.71 6.52
C ASN A 100 -9.30 23.31 5.62
N GLN A 101 -8.36 24.03 6.24
CA GLN A 101 -7.17 24.55 5.55
C GLN A 101 -6.02 23.55 5.71
N TYR A 102 -5.87 22.64 4.75
CA TYR A 102 -4.74 21.70 4.71
C TYR A 102 -3.52 22.36 4.09
N THR A 103 -2.34 22.21 4.71
CA THR A 103 -1.07 22.70 4.17
C THR A 103 -0.52 21.80 3.08
N CYS A 104 -0.91 20.52 3.10
CA CYS A 104 -0.51 19.50 2.13
C CYS A 104 -1.51 18.34 2.15
N ALA A 105 -1.59 17.60 1.04
CA ALA A 105 -2.24 16.30 0.98
C ALA A 105 -1.22 15.21 0.59
N LEU A 106 -1.07 14.20 1.44
CA LEU A 106 -0.32 12.98 1.16
C LEU A 106 -1.30 11.92 0.63
N LEU A 107 -1.22 11.66 -0.67
CA LEU A 107 -2.01 10.61 -1.32
C LEU A 107 -1.14 9.37 -1.43
N VAL A 108 -1.63 8.23 -0.95
CA VAL A 108 -0.87 6.97 -0.91
C VAL A 108 -1.59 5.92 -1.76
N ASP A 109 -0.91 5.43 -2.79
CA ASP A 109 -1.44 4.42 -3.71
C ASP A 109 -2.84 4.76 -4.26
N ALA A 110 -3.73 3.78 -4.43
CA ALA A 110 -5.15 3.90 -4.75
C ALA A 110 -5.49 4.91 -5.88
N PRO A 111 -4.90 4.77 -7.08
CA PRO A 111 -5.06 5.74 -8.18
C PRO A 111 -6.50 6.01 -8.57
N ASP A 112 -7.36 4.99 -8.53
CA ASP A 112 -8.74 5.12 -8.99
C ASP A 112 -9.60 5.94 -8.01
N PHE A 113 -9.22 6.01 -6.73
CA PHE A 113 -9.81 6.93 -5.75
C PHE A 113 -9.12 8.30 -5.78
N ASN A 114 -7.79 8.34 -5.70
CA ASN A 114 -7.01 9.57 -5.50
C ASN A 114 -7.10 10.54 -6.69
N PHE A 115 -7.15 10.05 -7.93
CA PHE A 115 -7.31 10.91 -9.11
C PHE A 115 -8.59 11.74 -9.07
N ARG A 116 -9.62 11.22 -8.39
CA ARG A 116 -10.92 11.88 -8.26
C ARG A 116 -10.90 13.05 -7.26
N LEU A 117 -9.85 13.19 -6.46
CA LEU A 117 -9.67 14.29 -5.50
C LEU A 117 -8.82 15.45 -6.05
N PHE A 118 -8.03 15.21 -7.11
CA PHE A 118 -7.07 16.17 -7.64
C PHE A 118 -7.66 17.55 -7.96
N LYS A 119 -8.83 17.59 -8.61
CA LYS A 119 -9.50 18.85 -8.94
C LYS A 119 -9.94 19.61 -7.69
N THR A 120 -10.47 18.90 -6.68
CA THR A 120 -10.90 19.50 -5.41
C THR A 120 -9.70 20.06 -4.65
N LEU A 121 -8.64 19.28 -4.49
CA LEU A 121 -7.40 19.71 -3.84
C LEU A 121 -6.78 20.92 -4.55
N LYS A 122 -6.74 20.91 -5.89
CA LYS A 122 -6.24 22.04 -6.67
C LYS A 122 -7.08 23.30 -6.49
N LYS A 123 -8.42 23.18 -6.44
CA LYS A 123 -9.33 24.29 -6.19
C LYS A 123 -9.12 24.88 -4.79
N ALA A 124 -8.92 24.00 -3.79
CA ALA A 124 -8.58 24.38 -2.42
C ALA A 124 -7.13 24.85 -2.24
N LYS A 125 -6.33 24.90 -3.32
CA LYS A 125 -4.90 25.27 -3.32
C LYS A 125 -4.03 24.40 -2.39
N VAL A 126 -4.44 23.16 -2.15
CA VAL A 126 -3.68 22.18 -1.34
C VAL A 126 -2.67 21.48 -2.26
N PRO A 127 -1.35 21.59 -2.00
CA PRO A 127 -0.34 20.87 -2.78
C PRO A 127 -0.45 19.36 -2.52
N ILE A 128 -0.15 18.57 -3.55
CA ILE A 128 -0.29 17.11 -3.52
C ILE A 128 1.08 16.46 -3.55
N VAL A 129 1.39 15.69 -2.50
CA VAL A 129 2.48 14.72 -2.49
C VAL A 129 1.88 13.35 -2.76
N TYR A 130 2.29 12.69 -3.83
CA TYR A 130 1.77 11.37 -4.20
C TYR A 130 2.83 10.30 -3.94
N TYR A 131 2.63 9.54 -2.87
CA TYR A 131 3.46 8.41 -2.49
C TYR A 131 2.96 7.09 -3.08
N ILE A 132 3.86 6.33 -3.69
CA ILE A 132 3.55 5.07 -4.40
C ILE A 132 2.49 5.33 -5.49
N PRO A 133 2.75 6.20 -6.47
CA PRO A 133 1.81 6.43 -7.55
C PRO A 133 1.61 5.14 -8.39
N PRO A 134 0.55 5.07 -9.23
CA PRO A 134 0.39 3.98 -10.16
C PRO A 134 1.63 3.82 -11.06
N LYS A 135 2.01 2.57 -11.38
CA LYS A 135 3.11 2.21 -12.29
C LYS A 135 2.84 2.66 -13.73
N LEU A 136 2.92 3.97 -14.00
CA LEU A 136 2.52 4.58 -15.27
C LEU A 136 3.41 4.12 -16.44
N TRP A 137 4.67 3.80 -16.15
CA TRP A 137 5.63 3.24 -17.10
C TRP A 137 5.20 1.88 -17.67
N ALA A 138 4.42 1.09 -16.91
CA ALA A 138 4.07 -0.28 -17.30
C ALA A 138 2.82 -0.38 -18.20
N SER A 139 1.86 0.54 -18.08
CA SER A 139 0.55 0.33 -18.73
C SER A 139 -0.31 1.57 -18.96
N ARG A 140 0.08 2.75 -18.46
CA ARG A 140 -0.85 3.91 -18.36
C ARG A 140 -0.17 5.27 -18.59
N ALA A 141 0.75 5.37 -19.57
CA ALA A 141 1.49 6.59 -19.86
C ALA A 141 0.61 7.84 -20.09
N SER A 142 -0.62 7.68 -20.60
CA SER A 142 -1.58 8.78 -20.78
C SER A 142 -1.95 9.50 -19.48
N ARG A 143 -1.92 8.79 -18.34
CA ARG A 143 -2.20 9.35 -17.01
C ARG A 143 -1.07 10.26 -16.49
N LEU A 144 0.11 10.26 -17.12
CA LEU A 144 1.21 11.15 -16.74
C LEU A 144 0.83 12.62 -16.87
N LYS A 145 0.07 12.98 -17.92
CA LYS A 145 -0.42 14.35 -18.12
C LYS A 145 -1.30 14.82 -16.95
N ILE A 146 -2.03 13.89 -16.33
CA ILE A 146 -2.86 14.16 -15.16
C ILE A 146 -1.94 14.44 -13.96
N LEU A 147 -0.94 13.58 -13.70
CA LEU A 147 0.01 13.80 -12.61
C LEU A 147 0.73 15.14 -12.75
N LYS A 148 1.28 15.46 -13.93
CA LYS A 148 1.92 16.77 -14.23
C LYS A 148 1.05 17.98 -13.90
N LYS A 149 -0.26 17.84 -14.10
CA LYS A 149 -1.20 18.94 -13.88
C LYS A 149 -1.51 19.20 -12.40
N TYR A 150 -1.47 18.16 -11.57
CA TYR A 150 -2.07 18.20 -10.23
C TYR A 150 -1.09 17.86 -9.09
N VAL A 151 -0.11 17.00 -9.33
CA VAL A 151 0.81 16.51 -8.30
C VAL A 151 2.02 17.44 -8.21
N SER A 152 2.31 17.91 -6.99
CA SER A 152 3.46 18.74 -6.70
C SER A 152 4.73 17.91 -6.62
N THR A 153 4.70 16.78 -5.90
CA THR A 153 5.85 15.90 -5.73
C THR A 153 5.41 14.44 -5.78
N VAL A 154 6.17 13.61 -6.48
CA VAL A 154 5.99 12.16 -6.50
C VAL A 154 7.01 11.50 -5.58
N CYS A 155 6.60 10.55 -4.73
CA CYS A 155 7.51 9.73 -3.94
C CYS A 155 7.48 8.29 -4.48
N THR A 156 8.58 7.86 -5.08
CA THR A 156 8.75 6.55 -5.73
C THR A 156 9.46 5.57 -4.83
N ILE A 157 9.16 4.28 -5.00
CA ILE A 157 9.73 3.19 -4.20
C ILE A 157 10.71 2.32 -4.99
N PHE A 158 10.85 2.57 -6.30
CA PHE A 158 11.86 1.95 -7.14
C PHE A 158 12.82 3.01 -7.69
N PRO A 159 14.15 2.77 -7.66
CA PRO A 159 15.13 3.77 -8.07
C PRO A 159 14.99 4.19 -9.54
N PHE A 160 14.61 3.27 -10.42
CA PHE A 160 14.42 3.58 -11.85
C PHE A 160 13.20 4.47 -12.10
N GLU A 161 12.18 4.45 -11.22
CA GLU A 161 10.98 5.29 -11.38
C GLU A 161 11.32 6.76 -11.21
N LYS A 162 12.25 7.09 -10.30
CA LYS A 162 12.75 8.47 -10.12
C LYS A 162 13.25 9.03 -11.45
N SER A 163 14.20 8.34 -12.09
CA SER A 163 14.76 8.76 -13.38
C SER A 163 13.66 8.91 -14.43
N TRP A 164 12.73 7.95 -14.50
CA TRP A 164 11.62 7.99 -15.45
C TRP A 164 10.72 9.23 -15.28
N TYR A 165 10.42 9.64 -14.05
CA TYR A 165 9.62 10.84 -13.76
C TYR A 165 10.42 12.14 -13.98
N GLU A 166 11.70 12.19 -13.59
CA GLU A 166 12.58 13.37 -13.76
C GLU A 166 12.78 13.73 -15.23
N GLU A 167 13.09 12.76 -16.09
CA GLU A 167 13.21 12.93 -17.54
C GLU A 167 11.94 13.51 -18.17
N ARG A 168 10.81 13.31 -17.49
CA ARG A 168 9.50 13.80 -17.91
C ARG A 168 9.14 15.10 -17.23
N GLY A 169 10.05 15.77 -16.52
CA GLY A 169 9.85 17.09 -15.93
C GLY A 169 8.91 17.09 -14.73
N MET A 170 8.87 16.01 -13.95
CA MET A 170 8.15 15.93 -12.68
C MET A 170 9.13 16.11 -11.53
N GLN A 171 8.71 16.79 -10.46
CA GLN A 171 9.43 16.74 -9.20
C GLN A 171 9.18 15.38 -8.53
N VAL A 172 10.24 14.67 -8.22
CA VAL A 172 10.16 13.30 -7.71
C VAL A 172 11.29 13.00 -6.73
N GLU A 173 10.97 12.24 -5.70
CA GLU A 173 11.92 11.68 -4.75
C GLU A 173 11.87 10.16 -4.78
N TYR A 174 13.03 9.53 -4.62
CA TYR A 174 13.13 8.10 -4.34
C TYR A 174 13.23 7.95 -2.83
N VAL A 175 12.24 7.28 -2.23
CA VAL A 175 12.05 7.23 -0.77
C VAL A 175 12.32 5.86 -0.18
N GLY A 176 12.95 4.96 -0.94
CA GLY A 176 13.17 3.57 -0.51
C GLY A 176 11.95 2.68 -0.73
N HIS A 177 12.14 1.37 -0.60
CA HIS A 177 11.08 0.39 -0.77
C HIS A 177 10.61 -0.09 0.62
N PRO A 178 9.34 0.15 1.01
CA PRO A 178 8.88 -0.14 2.38
C PRO A 178 9.08 -1.58 2.83
N VAL A 179 8.89 -2.54 1.91
CA VAL A 179 9.12 -3.96 2.22
C VAL A 179 10.60 -4.27 2.43
N ALA A 180 11.51 -3.66 1.66
CA ALA A 180 12.94 -3.96 1.77
C ALA A 180 13.47 -3.55 3.16
N GLU A 181 13.00 -2.41 3.67
CA GLU A 181 13.33 -1.91 5.01
C GLU A 181 12.75 -2.80 6.12
N GLN A 182 11.54 -3.35 5.93
CA GLN A 182 10.95 -4.26 6.91
C GLN A 182 11.61 -5.65 6.93
N THR A 183 12.27 -6.05 5.84
CA THR A 183 12.87 -7.39 5.72
C THR A 183 14.34 -7.48 6.11
N SER A 184 15.05 -6.35 6.26
CA SER A 184 16.49 -6.36 6.54
C SER A 184 16.84 -7.03 7.87
N ASP A 185 15.90 -6.99 8.81
CA ASP A 185 16.11 -7.44 10.19
C ASP A 185 15.38 -8.76 10.51
N LEU A 186 14.75 -9.39 9.51
CA LEU A 186 14.03 -10.64 9.72
C LEU A 186 15.00 -11.81 9.80
N ALA A 187 15.30 -12.22 11.04
CA ALA A 187 15.88 -13.51 11.32
C ALA A 187 14.83 -14.60 11.11
N VAL A 188 14.65 -15.04 9.86
CA VAL A 188 13.76 -16.17 9.57
C VAL A 188 14.44 -17.45 10.04
N ASP A 189 14.02 -17.96 11.19
CA ASP A 189 14.43 -19.30 11.61
C ASP A 189 13.74 -20.34 10.72
N ARG A 190 14.52 -20.87 9.78
CA ARG A 190 14.09 -21.94 8.87
C ARG A 190 13.53 -23.15 9.63
N LYS A 191 13.99 -23.43 10.85
CA LYS A 191 13.50 -24.57 11.64
C LYS A 191 12.03 -24.43 12.03
N THR A 192 11.49 -23.22 12.02
CA THR A 192 10.05 -22.97 12.25
C THR A 192 9.15 -23.43 11.09
N LEU A 193 9.73 -23.65 9.90
CA LEU A 193 9.04 -24.13 8.70
C LEU A 193 9.52 -25.54 8.30
N ALA A 194 10.76 -25.90 8.64
CA ALA A 194 11.38 -27.19 8.33
C ALA A 194 12.19 -27.71 9.54
N PRO A 195 11.53 -28.29 10.57
CA PRO A 195 12.20 -28.76 11.78
C PRO A 195 13.27 -29.84 11.52
N ASP A 196 13.04 -30.67 10.50
CA ASP A 196 13.89 -31.82 10.14
C ASP A 196 14.83 -31.52 8.95
N ASP A 197 15.10 -30.24 8.65
CA ASP A 197 15.90 -29.77 7.49
C ASP A 197 15.39 -30.24 6.11
N ARG A 198 14.17 -30.76 6.04
CA ARG A 198 13.51 -31.10 4.78
C ARG A 198 13.38 -29.88 3.87
N LYS A 199 13.39 -30.14 2.56
CA LYS A 199 13.19 -29.09 1.56
C LYS A 199 11.70 -28.73 1.53
N VAL A 200 11.39 -27.45 1.71
CA VAL A 200 10.02 -26.93 1.68
C VAL A 200 9.80 -26.16 0.38
N LEU A 201 8.69 -26.46 -0.31
CA LEU A 201 8.24 -25.72 -1.48
C LEU A 201 7.00 -24.89 -1.13
N ALA A 202 7.13 -23.57 -1.18
CA ALA A 202 6.02 -22.65 -1.02
C ALA A 202 5.22 -22.52 -2.33
N LEU A 203 3.92 -22.71 -2.24
CA LEU A 203 2.97 -22.55 -3.34
C LEU A 203 2.22 -21.23 -3.12
N LEU A 204 2.32 -20.31 -4.08
CA LEU A 204 1.72 -18.97 -4.00
C LEU A 204 0.58 -18.83 -5.03
N PRO A 205 -0.63 -19.35 -4.74
CA PRO A 205 -1.77 -19.32 -5.66
C PRO A 205 -2.42 -17.95 -5.84
N GLY A 206 -1.90 -16.92 -5.16
CA GLY A 206 -2.42 -15.55 -5.20
C GLY A 206 -3.27 -15.22 -3.98
N SER A 207 -3.64 -13.94 -3.88
CA SER A 207 -4.41 -13.39 -2.75
C SER A 207 -5.88 -13.17 -3.07
N ARG A 208 -6.30 -13.50 -4.30
CA ARG A 208 -7.67 -13.29 -4.79
C ARG A 208 -8.31 -14.61 -5.19
N PRO A 209 -9.61 -14.83 -4.89
CA PRO A 209 -10.30 -16.07 -5.25
C PRO A 209 -10.20 -16.46 -6.72
N HIS A 210 -10.20 -15.50 -7.65
CA HIS A 210 -10.10 -15.79 -9.08
C HIS A 210 -8.68 -16.19 -9.52
N GLU A 211 -7.63 -15.60 -8.94
CA GLU A 211 -6.24 -16.00 -9.17
C GLU A 211 -6.05 -17.44 -8.70
N ILE A 212 -6.56 -17.74 -7.51
CA ILE A 212 -6.49 -19.08 -6.90
C ILE A 212 -7.25 -20.08 -7.77
N LYS A 213 -8.52 -19.82 -8.13
CA LYS A 213 -9.30 -20.73 -8.99
C LYS A 213 -8.59 -21.03 -10.31
N ARG A 214 -7.88 -20.05 -10.88
CA ARG A 214 -7.14 -20.22 -12.15
C ARG A 214 -5.84 -21.01 -11.96
N LEU A 215 -5.09 -20.77 -10.88
CA LEU A 215 -3.77 -21.36 -10.64
C LEU A 215 -3.83 -22.71 -9.93
N LEU A 216 -4.87 -22.97 -9.15
CA LEU A 216 -5.02 -24.18 -8.33
C LEU A 216 -4.93 -25.49 -9.15
N PRO A 217 -5.56 -25.63 -10.33
CA PRO A 217 -5.41 -26.86 -11.13
C PRO A 217 -3.96 -27.16 -11.51
N PHE A 218 -3.19 -26.12 -11.86
CA PHE A 218 -1.77 -26.26 -12.19
C PHE A 218 -0.94 -26.65 -10.97
N LEU A 219 -1.16 -26.01 -9.82
CA LEU A 219 -0.44 -26.32 -8.58
C LEU A 219 -0.74 -27.74 -8.10
N LEU A 220 -1.99 -28.21 -8.23
CA LEU A 220 -2.36 -29.59 -7.91
C LEU A 220 -1.61 -30.59 -8.80
N ALA A 221 -1.54 -30.34 -10.11
CA ALA A 221 -0.79 -31.18 -11.03
C ALA A 221 0.71 -31.20 -10.70
N LEU A 222 1.30 -30.05 -10.36
CA LEU A 222 2.68 -29.94 -9.92
C LEU A 222 2.95 -30.78 -8.66
N VAL A 223 2.13 -30.63 -7.61
CA VAL A 223 2.27 -31.39 -6.36
C VAL A 223 2.17 -32.90 -6.61
N LYS A 224 1.15 -33.34 -7.38
CA LYS A 224 0.99 -34.76 -7.75
C LYS A 224 2.21 -35.30 -8.48
N SER A 225 2.73 -34.56 -9.45
CA SER A 225 3.90 -34.95 -10.24
C SER A 225 5.16 -35.05 -9.38
N LEU A 226 5.41 -34.10 -8.48
CA LEU A 226 6.56 -34.12 -7.58
C LEU A 226 6.48 -35.27 -6.56
N LYS A 227 5.28 -35.56 -6.05
CA LYS A 227 5.04 -36.70 -5.14
C LYS A 227 5.22 -38.04 -5.84
N ALA A 228 4.76 -38.18 -7.09
CA ALA A 228 4.95 -39.40 -7.88
C ALA A 228 6.44 -39.70 -8.15
N LYS A 229 7.32 -38.69 -8.09
CA LYS A 229 8.78 -38.84 -8.18
C LYS A 229 9.44 -39.15 -6.82
N SER A 230 8.66 -39.32 -5.75
CA SER A 230 9.14 -39.59 -4.39
C SER A 230 10.19 -38.60 -3.89
N LEU A 231 10.11 -37.34 -4.33
CA LEU A 231 11.01 -36.29 -3.84
C LEU A 231 10.67 -35.98 -2.37
N PRO A 232 11.67 -35.88 -1.48
CA PRO A 232 11.46 -35.55 -0.07
C PRO A 232 11.20 -34.04 0.09
N LEU A 233 10.01 -33.60 -0.32
CA LEU A 233 9.54 -32.22 -0.29
C LEU A 233 8.29 -32.09 0.59
N ASP A 234 8.31 -31.12 1.48
CA ASP A 234 7.11 -30.62 2.14
C ASP A 234 6.55 -29.44 1.35
N PHE A 235 5.23 -29.30 1.33
CA PHE A 235 4.54 -28.28 0.57
C PHE A 235 3.76 -27.37 1.52
N ILE A 236 3.92 -26.07 1.36
CA ILE A 236 3.18 -25.08 2.15
C ILE A 236 2.45 -24.09 1.24
N VAL A 237 1.29 -23.60 1.71
CA VAL A 237 0.57 -22.49 1.09
C VAL A 237 0.34 -21.43 2.15
N PRO A 238 0.94 -20.23 2.04
CA PRO A 238 0.56 -19.12 2.89
C PRO A 238 -0.80 -18.58 2.44
N ARG A 239 -1.81 -18.67 3.31
CA ARG A 239 -3.17 -18.19 3.03
C ARG A 239 -3.29 -16.71 3.44
N ALA A 240 -3.83 -15.89 2.55
CA ALA A 240 -4.30 -14.55 2.92
C ALA A 240 -5.64 -14.64 3.68
N ASN A 241 -5.79 -13.93 4.80
CA ASN A 241 -7.01 -13.96 5.63
C ASN A 241 -8.31 -13.66 4.86
N SER A 242 -8.22 -12.83 3.81
CA SER A 242 -9.34 -12.45 2.95
C SER A 242 -9.86 -13.56 2.03
N VAL A 243 -9.18 -14.71 1.99
CA VAL A 243 -9.47 -15.81 1.08
C VAL A 243 -10.03 -16.99 1.85
N ASP A 244 -11.21 -17.45 1.48
CA ASP A 244 -11.81 -18.65 2.10
C ASP A 244 -10.86 -19.87 2.01
N ARG A 245 -10.59 -20.48 3.17
CA ARG A 245 -9.77 -21.68 3.32
C ARG A 245 -10.32 -22.85 2.50
N GLN A 246 -11.63 -22.91 2.28
CA GLN A 246 -12.26 -23.95 1.45
C GLN A 246 -11.71 -24.02 0.03
N LEU A 247 -11.20 -22.90 -0.51
CA LEU A 247 -10.58 -22.88 -1.84
C LEU A 247 -9.31 -23.74 -1.93
N PHE A 248 -8.70 -24.11 -0.80
CA PHE A 248 -7.46 -24.88 -0.74
C PHE A 248 -7.67 -26.36 -0.38
N GLN A 249 -8.92 -26.79 -0.12
CA GLN A 249 -9.24 -28.18 0.25
C GLN A 249 -8.63 -29.23 -0.69
N PRO A 250 -8.58 -29.02 -2.04
CA PRO A 250 -7.90 -29.96 -2.92
C PRO A 250 -6.40 -30.14 -2.64
N LEU A 251 -5.69 -29.08 -2.22
CA LEU A 251 -4.27 -29.16 -1.86
C LEU A 251 -4.07 -29.87 -0.52
N GLU A 252 -4.94 -29.61 0.46
CA GLU A 252 -4.91 -30.31 1.76
C GLU A 252 -5.04 -31.82 1.60
N SER A 253 -5.87 -32.29 0.66
CA SER A 253 -6.00 -33.73 0.34
C SER A 253 -4.71 -34.38 -0.18
N LEU A 254 -3.74 -33.56 -0.58
CA LEU A 254 -2.41 -34.00 -1.01
C LEU A 254 -1.35 -33.75 0.08
N ASN A 255 -1.71 -33.63 1.37
CA ASN A 255 -0.82 -33.31 2.48
C ASN A 255 0.01 -32.04 2.23
N VAL A 256 -0.62 -30.99 1.70
CA VAL A 256 -0.05 -29.64 1.63
C VAL A 256 -0.52 -28.88 2.87
N THR A 257 0.42 -28.28 3.61
CA THR A 257 0.09 -27.48 4.80
C THR A 257 -0.41 -26.11 4.39
N ILE A 258 -1.56 -25.69 4.91
CA ILE A 258 -2.08 -24.33 4.75
C ILE A 258 -1.67 -23.54 5.97
N GLU A 259 -0.69 -22.66 5.80
CA GLU A 259 -0.22 -21.78 6.86
C GLU A 259 -1.17 -20.57 6.95
N GLU A 260 -1.80 -20.45 8.12
CA GLU A 260 -2.52 -19.26 8.52
C GLU A 260 -1.51 -18.17 8.86
N GLU A 261 -1.80 -16.95 8.39
CA GLU A 261 -0.96 -15.75 8.45
C GLU A 261 0.29 -15.82 9.37
N ARG A 262 1.45 -16.13 8.78
CA ARG A 262 2.75 -15.64 9.27
C ARG A 262 3.14 -14.43 8.43
N THR A 263 2.67 -13.24 8.80
CA THR A 263 3.17 -11.99 8.18
C THR A 263 4.61 -11.75 8.58
N LEU A 264 5.32 -10.88 7.83
CA LEU A 264 6.67 -10.43 8.19
C LEU A 264 6.77 -9.81 9.60
N LYS A 265 5.64 -9.49 10.25
CA LYS A 265 5.58 -8.96 11.62
C LYS A 265 5.26 -10.01 12.69
N SER A 266 4.96 -11.24 12.29
CA SER A 266 4.69 -12.38 13.18
C SER A 266 5.78 -13.45 13.11
N LEU A 267 6.93 -13.10 12.51
CA LEU A 267 8.20 -13.81 12.59
C LEU A 267 9.15 -12.96 13.44
#